data_AF-A0A0Q8EER1-F1
#
_entry.id   AF-A0A0Q8EER1-F1
#
_cell.length_a   1.000
_cell.length_b   1.000
_cell.length_c   1.000
_cell.angle_alpha   90.00
_cell.angle_beta   90.00
_cell.angle_gamma   90.00
#
_symmetry.space_group_name_H-M   'P 1'
#
loop_
_entity.id
_entity.type
_entity.pdbx_description
1 polymer ?
#
loop_
_entity_poly.entity_id
_entity_poly.type
_entity_poly.pdbx_seq_one_letter_code
_entity_poly.pdbx_strand_id
1 'polypeptide(L)'
;MSPEGERRLEKFLEGLRTTSSDANDYEALGRSEPADPDWSPRLEALIQQTIERHAHEFGRLEIGRPRCSKSLCMLTAVATTRDPQQLAQADFQRLIYVYMMPEPWFRASFFDASTTVAGDATGDVFVTYFIRK
;
A
#
# COMPACT_ATOMS: atom_id res chain seq x y z
N MET A 1 6.37 -10.95 -1.85
CA MET A 1 7.47 -10.05 -1.47
C MET A 1 8.67 -10.91 -1.16
N SER A 2 9.89 -10.40 -1.36
CA SER A 2 11.11 -11.10 -0.92
C SER A 2 11.28 -10.98 0.59
N PRO A 3 12.07 -11.86 1.25
CA PRO A 3 12.37 -11.72 2.68
C PRO A 3 13.02 -10.38 3.04
N GLU A 4 13.84 -9.83 2.15
CA GLU A 4 14.42 -8.50 2.34
C GLU A 4 13.36 -7.41 2.26
N GLY A 5 12.45 -7.49 1.27
CA GLY A 5 11.31 -6.58 1.19
C GLY A 5 10.44 -6.60 2.44
N GLU A 6 10.13 -7.78 2.97
CA GLU A 6 9.35 -7.95 4.20
C GLU A 6 10.06 -7.32 5.41
N ARG A 7 11.36 -7.59 5.59
CA ARG A 7 12.17 -7.00 6.67
C ARG A 7 12.21 -5.47 6.60
N ARG A 8 12.30 -4.90 5.40
CA ARG A 8 12.28 -3.44 5.19
C ARG A 8 10.93 -2.85 5.55
N LEU A 9 9.85 -3.51 5.10
CA LEU A 9 8.50 -3.11 5.43
C LEU A 9 8.26 -3.11 6.94
N GLU A 10 8.67 -4.16 7.64
CA GLU A 10 8.52 -4.25 9.10
C GLU A 10 9.26 -3.12 9.83
N LYS A 11 10.52 -2.86 9.47
CA LYS A 11 11.31 -1.76 10.03
C LYS A 11 10.65 -0.40 9.79
N PHE A 12 10.08 -0.20 8.59
CA PHE A 12 9.36 1.04 8.28
C PHE A 12 8.09 1.20 9.11
N LEU A 13 7.26 0.16 9.21
CA LEU A 13 6.04 0.17 10.01
C LEU A 13 6.35 0.41 11.50
N GLU A 14 7.43 -0.15 12.02
CA GLU A 14 7.89 0.14 13.39
C GLU A 14 8.28 1.62 13.56
N GLY A 15 9.00 2.19 12.59
CA GLY A 15 9.38 3.61 12.59
C GLY A 15 8.19 4.58 12.48
N LEU A 16 7.14 4.22 11.75
CA LEU A 16 5.94 5.05 11.61
C LEU A 16 5.26 5.34 12.94
N ARG A 17 5.25 4.35 13.84
CA ARG A 17 4.67 4.45 15.20
C ARG A 17 5.34 5.54 16.04
N THR A 18 6.54 5.96 15.67
CA THR A 18 7.34 6.94 16.41
C THR A 18 7.33 8.34 15.80
N THR A 19 6.79 8.51 14.58
CA THR A 19 7.03 9.72 13.78
C THR A 19 5.77 10.46 13.28
N SER A 20 4.60 9.82 13.18
CA SER A 20 3.35 10.46 12.74
C SER A 20 2.13 9.88 13.44
N SER A 21 1.30 10.71 14.09
CA SER A 21 0.09 10.25 14.80
C SER A 21 -0.91 9.59 13.85
N ASP A 22 -1.19 10.23 12.72
CA ASP A 22 -2.26 9.79 11.81
C ASP A 22 -1.84 8.52 11.05
N ALA A 23 -0.58 8.44 10.61
CA ALA A 23 -0.05 7.24 9.99
C ALA A 23 0.04 6.06 10.99
N ASN A 24 0.33 6.36 12.25
CA ASN A 24 0.31 5.36 13.32
C ASN A 24 -1.11 4.84 13.58
N ASP A 25 -2.12 5.71 13.60
CA ASP A 25 -3.52 5.31 13.77
C ASP A 25 -4.00 4.44 12.61
N TYR A 26 -3.68 4.79 11.36
CA TYR A 26 -4.03 3.96 10.20
C TYR A 26 -3.25 2.64 10.15
N GLU A 27 -1.98 2.61 10.55
CA GLU A 27 -1.22 1.36 10.69
C GLU A 27 -1.86 0.45 11.75
N ALA A 28 -2.20 1.02 12.90
CA ALA A 28 -2.82 0.29 14.00
C ALA A 28 -4.15 -0.34 13.57
N LEU A 29 -5.00 0.41 12.86
CA LEU A 29 -6.24 -0.07 12.27
C LEU A 29 -5.96 -1.18 11.24
N GLY A 30 -5.16 -0.94 10.21
CA GLY A 30 -4.89 -1.91 9.15
C GLY A 30 -4.25 -3.22 9.65
N ARG A 31 -3.53 -3.18 10.78
CA ARG A 31 -2.88 -4.35 11.35
C ARG A 31 -3.72 -5.10 12.38
N SER A 32 -4.37 -4.39 13.29
CA SER A 32 -4.92 -4.98 14.51
C SER A 32 -6.45 -5.10 14.49
N GLU A 33 -7.11 -4.29 13.66
CA GLU A 33 -8.54 -4.31 13.56
C GLU A 33 -9.02 -5.51 12.72
N PRO A 34 -10.08 -6.23 13.14
CA PRO A 34 -10.58 -7.36 12.37
C PRO A 34 -11.13 -6.91 11.02
N ALA A 35 -10.99 -7.79 10.03
CA ALA A 35 -11.64 -7.65 8.73
C ALA A 35 -13.16 -7.76 8.88
N ASP A 36 -13.89 -6.98 8.09
CA ASP A 36 -15.33 -7.16 7.90
C ASP A 36 -15.58 -8.23 6.84
N PRO A 37 -16.28 -9.33 7.16
CA PRO A 37 -16.47 -10.45 6.26
C PRO A 37 -17.31 -10.12 5.01
N ASP A 38 -18.16 -9.09 5.06
CA ASP A 38 -19.10 -8.80 3.98
C ASP A 38 -18.43 -8.08 2.80
N TRP A 39 -17.35 -7.36 3.04
CA TRP A 39 -16.70 -6.57 2.00
C TRP A 39 -15.18 -6.64 1.96
N SER A 40 -14.48 -6.97 3.06
CA SER A 40 -13.01 -6.97 3.07
C SER A 40 -12.44 -7.93 2.00
N PRO A 41 -12.89 -9.19 1.90
CA PRO A 41 -12.37 -10.10 0.87
C PRO A 41 -12.63 -9.61 -0.56
N ARG A 42 -13.78 -8.96 -0.78
CA ARG A 42 -14.14 -8.42 -2.09
C ARG A 42 -13.25 -7.24 -2.48
N LEU A 43 -12.97 -6.33 -1.55
CA LEU A 43 -12.12 -5.17 -1.82
C LEU A 43 -10.65 -5.57 -1.98
N GLU A 44 -10.15 -6.50 -1.16
CA GLU A 44 -8.82 -7.10 -1.35
C GLU A 44 -8.68 -7.72 -2.75
N ALA A 45 -9.68 -8.47 -3.21
CA ALA A 45 -9.68 -9.07 -4.53
C ALA A 45 -9.69 -8.02 -5.66
N LEU A 46 -10.46 -6.93 -5.54
CA LEU A 46 -10.50 -5.86 -6.54
C LEU A 46 -9.18 -5.08 -6.61
N ILE A 47 -8.58 -4.80 -5.45
CA ILE A 47 -7.25 -4.18 -5.37
C ILE A 47 -6.21 -5.10 -6.01
N GLN A 48 -6.23 -6.39 -5.68
CA GLN A 48 -5.31 -7.40 -6.22
C GLN A 48 -5.46 -7.53 -7.74
N GLN A 49 -6.69 -7.60 -8.28
CA GLN A 49 -6.94 -7.66 -9.72
C GLN A 49 -6.40 -6.43 -10.46
N THR A 50 -6.48 -5.25 -9.85
CA THR A 50 -5.96 -4.01 -10.43
C THR A 50 -4.43 -4.05 -10.49
N ILE A 51 -3.78 -4.53 -9.42
CA ILE A 51 -2.33 -4.74 -9.39
C ILE A 51 -1.92 -5.72 -10.49
N GLU A 52 -2.59 -6.87 -10.60
CA GLU A 52 -2.28 -7.92 -11.57
C GLU A 52 -2.43 -7.46 -13.03
N ARG A 53 -3.47 -6.67 -13.33
CA ARG A 53 -3.71 -6.11 -14.67
C ARG A 53 -2.54 -5.25 -15.15
N HIS A 54 -1.87 -4.55 -14.24
CA HIS A 54 -0.81 -3.59 -14.52
C HIS A 54 0.57 -4.05 -14.01
N ALA A 55 0.72 -5.30 -13.57
CA ALA A 55 1.93 -5.79 -12.90
C ALA A 55 3.21 -5.61 -13.74
N HIS A 56 3.09 -5.69 -15.06
CA HIS A 56 4.19 -5.50 -16.01
C HIS A 56 4.78 -4.06 -15.98
N GLU A 57 4.00 -3.07 -15.54
CA GLU A 57 4.42 -1.68 -15.40
C GLU A 57 5.18 -1.41 -14.10
N PHE A 58 5.11 -2.34 -13.14
CA PHE A 58 5.64 -2.18 -11.78
C PHE A 58 6.70 -3.21 -11.42
N GLY A 59 7.42 -3.77 -12.41
CA GLY A 59 8.41 -4.83 -12.19
C GLY A 59 9.56 -4.49 -11.23
N ARG A 60 9.65 -3.25 -10.76
CA ARG A 60 10.63 -2.73 -9.79
C ARG A 60 10.08 -2.64 -8.36
N LEU A 61 8.78 -2.84 -8.20
CA LEU A 61 8.09 -2.81 -6.92
C LEU A 61 7.75 -4.23 -6.51
N GLU A 62 8.19 -4.59 -5.30
CA GLU A 62 7.68 -5.75 -4.60
C GLU A 62 6.39 -5.33 -3.89
N ILE A 63 5.26 -5.48 -4.58
CA ILE A 63 3.94 -5.14 -4.04
C ILE A 63 3.45 -6.27 -3.13
N GLY A 64 3.09 -5.91 -1.90
CA GLY A 64 2.50 -6.82 -0.93
C GLY A 64 1.04 -7.15 -1.25
N ARG A 65 0.53 -8.25 -0.70
CA ARG A 65 -0.91 -8.54 -0.80
C ARG A 65 -1.70 -7.44 -0.06
N PRO A 66 -2.79 -6.93 -0.66
CA PRO A 66 -3.65 -5.99 0.03
C PRO A 66 -4.27 -6.64 1.26
N ARG A 67 -4.47 -5.87 2.31
CA ARG A 67 -5.11 -6.33 3.54
C ARG A 67 -6.12 -5.31 4.02
N CYS A 68 -7.35 -5.73 4.25
CA CYS A 68 -8.41 -4.86 4.72
C CYS A 68 -8.79 -5.18 6.17
N SER A 69 -8.99 -4.13 6.96
CA SER A 69 -9.69 -4.16 8.23
C SER A 69 -11.12 -3.62 8.04
N LYS A 70 -11.96 -3.56 9.08
CA LYS A 70 -13.30 -2.93 8.98
C LYS A 70 -13.28 -1.42 8.69
N SER A 71 -12.15 -0.74 8.82
CA SER A 71 -12.07 0.73 8.65
C SER A 71 -11.27 1.15 7.42
N LEU A 72 -10.35 0.33 6.93
CA LEU A 72 -9.50 0.68 5.80
C LEU A 72 -8.91 -0.53 5.10
N CYS A 73 -8.36 -0.31 3.91
CA CYS A 73 -7.50 -1.27 3.23
C CYS A 73 -6.07 -0.74 3.14
N MET A 74 -5.10 -1.59 3.46
CA MET A 74 -3.67 -1.28 3.41
C MET A 74 -3.04 -1.96 2.19
N LEU A 75 -2.27 -1.20 1.43
CA LEU A 75 -1.44 -1.68 0.33
C LEU A 75 0.01 -1.26 0.56
N THR A 76 0.93 -2.20 0.43
CA THR A 76 2.36 -1.97 0.66
C THR A 76 3.17 -2.28 -0.58
N ALA A 77 4.27 -1.55 -0.77
CA ALA A 77 5.23 -1.83 -1.82
C ALA A 77 6.64 -1.50 -1.37
N VAL A 78 7.63 -2.26 -1.87
CA VAL A 78 9.04 -2.04 -1.58
C VAL A 78 9.83 -1.97 -2.87
N ALA A 79 10.67 -0.95 -3.02
CA ALA A 79 11.72 -0.90 -4.02
C ALA A 79 13.04 -1.29 -3.35
N THR A 80 13.61 -2.45 -3.71
CA THR A 80 14.83 -3.00 -3.10
C THR A 80 16.12 -2.60 -3.83
N THR A 81 16.02 -1.75 -4.87
CA THR A 81 17.17 -1.17 -5.56
C THR A 81 16.98 0.34 -5.74
N ARG A 82 18.01 1.12 -5.42
CA ARG A 82 18.00 2.58 -5.62
C ARG A 82 18.78 2.91 -6.87
N ASP A 83 18.09 2.95 -8.01
CA ASP A 83 18.60 3.59 -9.22
C ASP A 83 18.00 5.00 -9.30
N PRO A 84 18.80 6.09 -9.17
CA PRO A 84 18.29 7.46 -9.21
C PRO A 84 17.65 7.84 -10.56
N GLN A 85 17.84 7.05 -11.64
CA GLN A 85 17.10 7.21 -12.89
C GLN A 85 15.75 6.46 -12.91
N GLN A 86 15.44 5.68 -11.87
CA GLN A 86 14.23 4.86 -11.78
C GLN A 86 13.33 5.37 -10.65
N LEU A 87 12.22 6.00 -11.04
CA LEU A 87 11.30 6.66 -10.13
C LEU A 87 10.32 5.65 -9.52
N ALA A 88 10.77 4.78 -8.61
CA ALA A 88 9.89 3.84 -7.89
C ALA A 88 8.68 4.54 -7.24
N GLN A 89 8.89 5.76 -6.74
CA GLN A 89 7.81 6.63 -6.26
C GLN A 89 6.81 6.98 -7.37
N ALA A 90 7.26 7.29 -8.58
CA ALA A 90 6.35 7.60 -9.69
C ALA A 90 5.57 6.36 -10.15
N ASP A 91 6.20 5.18 -10.14
CA ASP A 91 5.53 3.92 -10.46
C ASP A 91 4.45 3.60 -9.41
N PHE A 92 4.76 3.76 -8.12
CA PHE A 92 3.78 3.56 -7.06
C PHE A 92 2.66 4.61 -7.09
N GLN A 93 2.98 5.89 -7.32
CA GLN A 93 1.97 6.93 -7.52
C GLN A 93 1.08 6.64 -8.73
N ARG A 94 1.64 6.11 -9.83
CA ARG A 94 0.84 5.71 -11.00
C ARG A 94 -0.12 4.58 -10.65
N LEU A 95 0.33 3.55 -9.93
CA LEU A 95 -0.54 2.49 -9.43
C LEU A 95 -1.73 3.06 -8.64
N ILE A 96 -1.49 3.94 -7.68
CA ILE A 96 -2.54 4.50 -6.83
C ILE A 96 -3.46 5.46 -7.60
N TYR A 97 -2.90 6.51 -8.20
CA TYR A 97 -3.69 7.64 -8.71
C TYR A 97 -4.19 7.44 -10.15
N VAL A 98 -3.51 6.62 -10.96
CA VAL A 98 -3.89 6.41 -12.38
C VAL A 98 -4.67 5.13 -12.57
N TYR A 99 -4.37 4.07 -11.80
CA TYR A 99 -5.04 2.77 -11.98
C TYR A 99 -6.02 2.41 -10.87
N MET A 100 -5.72 2.72 -9.60
CA MET A 100 -6.58 2.33 -8.48
C MET A 100 -7.76 3.29 -8.26
N MET A 101 -7.46 4.56 -7.98
CA MET A 101 -8.48 5.56 -7.63
C MET A 101 -9.52 5.87 -8.72
N PRO A 102 -9.19 5.79 -10.03
CA PRO A 102 -10.18 6.00 -11.08
C PRO A 102 -11.21 4.88 -11.23
N GLU A 103 -10.95 3.70 -10.67
CA GLU A 103 -11.86 2.56 -10.80
C GLU A 103 -13.23 2.86 -10.14
N PRO A 104 -14.35 2.48 -10.78
CA PRO A 104 -15.69 2.74 -10.24
C PRO A 104 -15.92 2.13 -8.85
N TRP A 105 -15.39 0.93 -8.62
CA TRP A 105 -15.51 0.23 -7.34
C TRP A 105 -14.72 0.93 -6.23
N PHE A 106 -13.61 1.61 -6.56
CA PHE A 106 -12.82 2.36 -5.60
C PHE A 106 -13.64 3.55 -5.07
N ARG A 107 -14.19 4.35 -6.00
CA ARG A 107 -15.02 5.51 -5.68
C ARG A 107 -16.30 5.15 -4.93
N ALA A 108 -16.84 3.95 -5.13
CA ALA A 108 -17.98 3.46 -4.37
C ALA A 108 -17.62 3.07 -2.93
N SER A 109 -16.35 2.71 -2.67
CA SER A 109 -15.95 2.03 -1.43
C SER A 109 -15.07 2.89 -0.50
N PHE A 110 -14.32 3.86 -1.02
CA PHE A 110 -13.36 4.63 -0.23
C PHE A 110 -13.58 6.15 -0.32
N PHE A 111 -13.36 6.86 0.79
CA PHE A 111 -13.38 8.32 0.82
C PHE A 111 -12.11 8.92 0.22
N ASP A 112 -10.95 8.39 0.61
CA ASP A 112 -9.64 8.94 0.26
C ASP A 112 -8.54 7.88 0.35
N ALA A 113 -7.33 8.23 -0.08
CA ALA A 113 -6.10 7.45 0.05
C ALA A 113 -5.02 8.29 0.77
N SER A 114 -4.42 7.73 1.80
CA SER A 114 -3.26 8.33 2.48
C SER A 114 -2.02 7.47 2.23
N THR A 115 -1.00 8.04 1.61
CA THR A 115 0.27 7.35 1.32
C THR A 115 1.38 7.90 2.18
N THR A 116 2.05 7.00 2.90
CA THR A 116 3.30 7.29 3.61
C THR A 116 4.45 6.58 2.94
N VAL A 117 5.56 7.30 2.79
CA VAL A 117 6.79 6.80 2.18
C VAL A 117 7.96 7.05 3.13
N ALA A 118 8.87 6.08 3.22
CA ALA A 118 10.22 6.32 3.70
C ALA A 118 11.22 5.58 2.84
N GLY A 119 12.43 6.12 2.78
CA GLY A 119 13.53 5.53 2.03
C GLY A 119 14.84 5.67 2.77
N ASP A 120 15.78 4.79 2.43
CA ASP A 120 17.17 4.87 2.88
C ASP A 120 18.12 4.60 1.71
N ALA A 121 19.41 4.35 2.00
CA ALA A 121 20.42 4.06 0.97
C ALA A 121 20.10 2.82 0.12
N THR A 122 19.22 1.94 0.61
CA THR A 122 18.92 0.64 0.04
C THR A 122 17.55 0.57 -0.66
N GLY A 123 16.82 1.69 -0.73
CA GLY A 123 15.57 1.83 -1.50
C GLY A 123 14.41 2.38 -0.68
N ASP A 124 13.20 2.27 -1.21
CA ASP A 124 11.99 2.93 -0.69
C ASP A 124 10.94 1.92 -0.24
N VAL A 125 10.18 2.28 0.79
CA VAL A 125 9.01 1.56 1.27
C VAL A 125 7.81 2.49 1.20
N PHE A 126 6.73 1.99 0.61
CA PHE A 126 5.48 2.70 0.45
C PHE A 126 4.37 1.95 1.17
N VAL A 127 3.54 2.68 1.91
CA VAL A 127 2.31 2.16 2.50
C VAL A 127 1.18 3.13 2.16
N THR A 128 0.12 2.62 1.54
CA THR A 128 -1.10 3.39 1.27
C THR A 128 -2.26 2.80 2.03
N TYR A 129 -3.02 3.67 2.67
CA TYR A 129 -4.26 3.36 3.37
C TYR A 129 -5.43 3.93 2.57
N PHE A 130 -6.35 3.06 2.13
CA PHE A 130 -7.61 3.43 1.50
C PHE A 130 -8.71 3.48 2.57
N ILE A 131 -9.20 4.67 2.88
CA ILE A 131 -10.11 4.91 4.03
C ILE A 131 -11.53 4.56 3.61
N ARG A 132 -12.19 3.63 4.32
CA ARG A 132 -13.53 3.13 3.98
C ARG A 132 -14.60 4.22 4.13
N LYS A 133 -15.59 4.21 3.24
CA LYS A 133 -16.84 4.97 3.39
C LYS A 133 -17.81 4.41 4.41
#